data_AF-A0A822EY27-F1
#
_entry.id   AF-A0A822EY27-F1
#
_cell.length_a   1.000
_cell.length_b   1.000
_cell.length_c   1.000
_cell.angle_alpha   90.00
_cell.angle_beta   90.00
_cell.angle_gamma   90.00
#
_symmetry.space_group_name_H-M   'P 1'
#
loop_
_entity.id
_entity.type
_entity.pdbx_description
1 polymer ?
#
loop_
_entity_poly.entity_id
_entity_poly.type
_entity_poly.pdbx_seq_one_letter_code
_entity_poly.pdbx_strand_id
1 'polypeptide(L)'
;LHHASLYDRIRRSEQKCKVALEVLSYHASCTDEEYERMKTYTLPDNIPNIERFEYSPWDVVNDMKPLYVIYMFLDLANMDPLNANRFDSECLMRFVLTVRKNYRNVPYHNWSHAFSVAHAIYTVIKQTKHQFSPNDVCFFISKI
;
A
#
# COMPACT_ATOMS: atom_id res chain seq x y z
N LEU A 1 39.27 26.31 4.89
CA LEU A 1 39.63 25.01 5.52
C LEU A 1 38.52 24.46 6.43
N HIS A 2 37.92 25.24 7.34
CA HIS A 2 36.86 24.75 8.23
C HIS A 2 35.57 24.32 7.51
N HIS A 3 35.10 25.11 6.53
CA HIS A 3 33.93 24.77 5.72
C HIS A 3 34.11 23.47 4.93
N ALA A 4 35.29 23.23 4.34
CA ALA A 4 35.58 21.99 3.61
C ALA A 4 35.50 20.75 4.53
N SER A 5 36.04 20.86 5.75
CA SER A 5 35.94 19.79 6.77
C SER A 5 34.50 19.53 7.23
N LEU A 6 33.68 20.58 7.35
CA LEU A 6 32.26 20.44 7.66
C LEU A 6 31.50 19.73 6.52
N TYR A 7 31.69 20.15 5.27
CA TYR A 7 31.08 19.51 4.10
C TYR A 7 31.50 18.05 3.95
N ASP A 8 32.78 17.74 4.19
CA ASP A 8 33.25 16.34 4.18
C ASP A 8 32.60 15.49 5.27
N ARG A 9 32.36 16.05 6.46
CA ARG A 9 31.63 15.35 7.54
C ARG A 9 30.17 15.11 7.17
N ILE A 10 29.49 16.11 6.61
CA ILE A 10 28.10 16.00 6.15
C ILE A 10 28.01 14.92 5.08
N ARG A 11 28.84 15.00 4.03
CA ARG A 11 28.86 14.03 2.93
C ARG A 11 29.12 12.60 3.39
N ARG A 12 30.07 12.40 4.33
CA ARG A 12 30.31 11.07 4.93
C ARG A 12 29.11 10.57 5.71
N SER A 13 28.40 11.44 6.43
CA SER A 13 27.17 11.08 7.14
C SER A 13 26.06 10.68 6.18
N GLU A 14 25.86 11.44 5.10
CA GLU A 14 24.89 11.14 4.05
C GLU A 14 25.18 9.80 3.37
N GLN A 15 26.45 9.52 3.04
CA GLN A 15 26.85 8.25 2.45
C GLN A 15 26.56 7.07 3.38
N LYS A 16 26.84 7.20 4.68
CA LYS A 16 26.50 6.16 5.68
C LYS A 16 24.99 5.95 5.77
N CYS A 17 24.22 7.04 5.81
CA CYS A 17 22.76 6.98 5.82
C CYS A 17 22.22 6.28 4.56
N LYS A 18 22.76 6.62 3.38
CA LYS A 18 22.37 6.01 2.11
C LYS A 18 22.57 4.50 2.11
N VAL A 19 23.75 4.03 2.51
CA VAL A 19 24.04 2.58 2.58
C VAL A 19 23.11 1.88 3.58
N ALA A 20 22.88 2.49 4.76
CA ALA A 20 21.94 1.94 5.74
C ALA A 20 20.52 1.83 5.18
N LEU A 21 20.05 2.86 4.47
CA LEU A 21 18.73 2.86 3.82
C LEU A 21 18.63 1.83 2.70
N GLU A 22 19.68 1.62 1.92
CA GLU A 22 19.72 0.59 0.88
C GLU A 22 19.60 -0.82 1.47
N VAL A 23 20.35 -1.11 2.55
CA VAL A 23 20.28 -2.40 3.25
C VAL A 23 18.87 -2.61 3.84
N LEU A 24 18.31 -1.59 4.49
CA LEU A 24 16.95 -1.66 5.03
C LEU A 24 15.92 -1.87 3.92
N SER A 25 16.03 -1.15 2.81
CA SER A 25 15.15 -1.27 1.65
C SER A 25 15.20 -2.68 1.05
N TYR A 26 16.38 -3.27 0.92
CA TYR A 26 16.55 -4.63 0.41
C TYR A 26 15.78 -5.67 1.25
N HIS A 27 15.88 -5.58 2.58
CA HIS A 27 15.17 -6.50 3.47
C HIS A 27 13.67 -6.19 3.58
N ALA A 28 13.29 -4.92 3.49
CA ALA A 28 11.91 -4.45 3.60
C ALA A 28 11.09 -4.72 2.33
N SER A 29 11.71 -4.72 1.15
CA SER A 29 11.00 -4.85 -0.13
C SER A 29 10.44 -6.25 -0.36
N CYS A 30 9.31 -6.34 -1.08
CA CYS A 30 8.79 -7.63 -1.54
C CYS A 30 9.81 -8.34 -2.45
N THR A 31 9.84 -9.67 -2.39
CA THR A 31 10.68 -10.46 -3.30
C THR A 31 9.99 -10.66 -4.65
N ASP A 32 10.78 -11.01 -5.68
CA ASP A 32 10.22 -11.34 -6.99
C ASP A 32 9.33 -12.58 -6.95
N GLU A 33 9.61 -13.54 -6.07
CA GLU A 33 8.78 -14.73 -5.87
C GLU A 33 7.40 -14.39 -5.28
N GLU A 34 7.34 -13.43 -4.36
CA GLU A 34 6.07 -12.93 -3.80
C GLU A 34 5.26 -12.20 -4.87
N TYR A 35 5.92 -11.39 -5.69
CA TYR A 35 5.32 -10.67 -6.81
C TYR A 35 4.77 -11.62 -7.89
N GLU A 36 5.57 -12.57 -8.37
CA GLU A 36 5.15 -13.54 -9.39
C GLU A 36 3.99 -14.41 -8.91
N ARG A 37 4.00 -14.80 -7.62
CA ARG A 37 2.86 -15.50 -7.02
C ARG A 37 1.61 -14.63 -7.01
N MET A 38 1.73 -13.35 -6.70
CA MET A 38 0.59 -12.43 -6.71
C MET A 38 -0.03 -12.28 -8.11
N LYS A 39 0.80 -12.28 -9.16
CA LYS A 39 0.32 -12.22 -10.56
C LYS A 39 -0.51 -13.40 -11.01
N THR A 40 -0.35 -14.57 -10.37
CA THR A 40 -1.18 -15.73 -10.68
C THR A 40 -2.64 -15.54 -10.29
N TYR A 41 -2.94 -14.60 -9.39
CA TYR A 41 -4.30 -14.26 -9.03
C TYR A 41 -4.89 -13.25 -10.01
N THR A 42 -6.04 -13.58 -10.58
CA THR A 42 -6.85 -12.63 -11.35
C THR A 42 -7.59 -11.72 -10.39
N LEU A 43 -7.46 -10.40 -10.59
CA LEU A 43 -8.29 -9.43 -9.88
C LEU A 43 -9.76 -9.67 -10.28
N PRO A 44 -10.67 -9.91 -9.34
CA PRO A 44 -12.09 -10.04 -9.67
C PRO A 44 -12.65 -8.70 -10.15
N ASP A 45 -13.56 -8.72 -11.14
CA ASP A 45 -14.24 -7.51 -11.61
C ASP A 45 -15.14 -6.89 -10.53
N ASN A 46 -15.73 -7.74 -9.68
CA ASN A 46 -16.57 -7.34 -8.57
C ASN A 46 -16.35 -8.23 -7.35
N ILE A 47 -16.18 -7.62 -6.18
CA ILE A 47 -16.22 -8.32 -4.90
C ILE A 47 -17.58 -8.02 -4.24
N PRO A 48 -18.46 -9.03 -4.09
CA PRO A 48 -19.80 -8.80 -3.55
C PRO A 48 -19.76 -8.15 -2.16
N ASN A 49 -20.53 -7.09 -1.99
CA ASN A 49 -20.73 -6.39 -0.72
C ASN A 49 -19.49 -5.72 -0.10
N ILE A 50 -18.34 -5.63 -0.78
CA ILE A 50 -17.13 -4.97 -0.24
C ILE A 50 -17.35 -3.48 0.06
N GLU A 51 -18.35 -2.86 -0.55
CA GLU A 51 -18.74 -1.46 -0.31
C GLU A 51 -19.69 -1.29 0.89
N ARG A 52 -20.00 -2.37 1.62
CA ARG A 52 -20.96 -2.37 2.74
C ARG A 52 -20.26 -2.43 4.09
N PHE A 53 -20.82 -1.75 5.09
CA PHE A 53 -20.28 -1.75 6.45
C PHE A 53 -20.41 -3.11 7.15
N GLU A 54 -21.36 -3.93 6.71
CA GLU A 54 -21.57 -5.29 7.21
C GLU A 54 -20.54 -6.29 6.69
N TYR A 55 -19.72 -5.91 5.68
CA TYR A 55 -18.65 -6.75 5.19
C TYR A 55 -17.59 -6.95 6.28
N SER A 56 -17.30 -8.21 6.62
CA SER A 56 -16.29 -8.56 7.61
C SER A 56 -14.91 -8.66 6.95
N PRO A 57 -13.96 -7.73 7.23
CA PRO A 57 -12.61 -7.81 6.69
C PRO A 57 -11.80 -8.99 7.26
N TRP A 58 -12.29 -9.59 8.36
CA TRP A 58 -11.69 -10.74 9.01
C TRP A 58 -11.95 -12.05 8.28
N ASP A 59 -13.02 -12.12 7.48
CA ASP A 59 -13.38 -13.32 6.71
C ASP A 59 -12.44 -13.53 5.52
N VAL A 60 -11.69 -12.49 5.13
CA VAL A 60 -10.68 -12.54 4.08
C VAL A 60 -9.42 -13.22 4.58
N VAL A 61 -8.98 -14.26 3.87
CA VAL A 61 -7.71 -14.95 4.13
C VAL A 61 -6.55 -13.96 4.00
N ASN A 62 -5.59 -13.99 4.94
CA ASN A 62 -4.47 -13.03 4.99
C ASN A 62 -3.67 -12.93 3.68
N ASP A 63 -3.49 -14.05 2.99
CA ASP A 63 -2.77 -14.09 1.71
C ASP A 63 -3.50 -13.39 0.57
N MET A 64 -4.83 -13.29 0.65
CA MET A 64 -5.68 -12.64 -0.34
C MET A 64 -5.87 -11.14 -0.08
N LYS A 65 -5.66 -10.67 1.16
CA LYS A 65 -5.85 -9.25 1.53
C LYS A 65 -5.10 -8.26 0.62
N PRO A 66 -3.84 -8.50 0.16
CA PRO A 66 -3.20 -7.63 -0.81
C PRO A 66 -3.99 -7.46 -2.11
N LEU A 67 -4.59 -8.54 -2.63
CA LEU A 67 -5.40 -8.50 -3.85
C LEU A 67 -6.64 -7.62 -3.65
N TYR A 68 -7.27 -7.71 -2.47
CA TYR A 68 -8.41 -6.87 -2.10
C TYR A 68 -8.01 -5.40 -1.96
N VAL A 69 -6.83 -5.11 -1.41
CA VAL A 69 -6.29 -3.74 -1.35
C VAL A 69 -6.06 -3.18 -2.75
N ILE A 70 -5.48 -3.96 -3.66
CA ILE A 70 -5.28 -3.57 -5.06
C ILE A 70 -6.62 -3.31 -5.74
N TYR A 71 -7.62 -4.16 -5.50
CA TYR A 71 -8.98 -3.98 -6.01
C TYR A 71 -9.58 -2.65 -5.53
N MET A 72 -9.60 -2.42 -4.21
CA MET A 72 -10.12 -1.18 -3.63
C MET A 72 -9.38 0.06 -4.15
N PHE A 73 -8.06 -0.03 -4.31
CA PHE A 73 -7.25 1.06 -4.86
C PHE A 73 -7.66 1.40 -6.28
N LEU A 74 -7.73 0.40 -7.17
CA LEU A 74 -8.05 0.61 -8.57
C LEU A 74 -9.49 1.08 -8.75
N ASP A 75 -10.43 0.55 -7.97
CA ASP A 75 -11.82 1.01 -7.95
C ASP A 75 -11.91 2.49 -7.58
N LEU A 76 -11.21 2.93 -6.52
CA LEU A 76 -11.15 4.35 -6.14
C LEU A 76 -10.43 5.21 -7.18
N ALA A 77 -9.31 4.74 -7.74
CA ALA A 77 -8.56 5.46 -8.76
C ALA A 77 -9.37 5.69 -10.04
N ASN A 78 -10.22 4.74 -10.40
CA ASN A 78 -11.09 4.82 -11.56
C ASN A 78 -12.35 5.68 -11.35
N MET A 79 -12.63 6.15 -10.11
CA MET A 79 -13.70 7.11 -9.86
C MET A 79 -13.41 8.49 -10.46
N ASP A 80 -12.13 8.84 -10.64
CA ASP A 80 -11.70 10.03 -11.37
C ASP A 80 -11.15 9.65 -12.75
N PRO A 81 -11.83 10.01 -13.85
CA PRO A 81 -11.35 9.72 -15.21
C PRO A 81 -9.94 10.25 -15.50
N LEU A 82 -9.47 11.28 -14.79
CA LEU A 82 -8.11 11.81 -14.94
C LEU A 82 -7.05 10.90 -14.31
N ASN A 83 -7.44 10.03 -13.38
CA ASN A 83 -6.55 9.07 -12.71
C ASN A 83 -6.61 7.66 -13.31
N ALA A 84 -7.60 7.38 -14.15
CA ALA A 84 -7.69 6.14 -14.91
C ALA A 84 -6.39 5.91 -15.70
N ASN A 85 -5.81 4.72 -15.55
CA ASN A 85 -4.55 4.29 -16.19
C ASN A 85 -3.26 5.02 -15.76
N ARG A 86 -3.26 5.82 -14.69
CA ARG A 86 -2.03 6.46 -14.18
C ARG A 86 -1.14 5.55 -13.35
N PHE A 87 -1.68 4.43 -12.88
CA PHE A 87 -0.99 3.53 -11.97
C PHE A 87 -0.48 2.30 -12.70
N ASP A 88 0.83 2.11 -12.66
CA ASP A 88 1.46 0.89 -13.11
C ASP A 88 1.10 -0.27 -12.17
N SER A 89 0.55 -1.34 -12.75
CA SER A 89 0.04 -2.50 -11.99
C SER A 89 1.18 -3.20 -11.23
N GLU A 90 2.35 -3.34 -11.86
CA GLU A 90 3.51 -3.95 -11.20
C GLU A 90 3.96 -3.13 -9.99
N CYS A 91 4.13 -1.82 -10.17
CA CYS A 91 4.49 -0.90 -9.09
C CYS A 91 3.49 -0.98 -7.93
N LEU A 92 2.18 -0.98 -8.23
CA LEU A 92 1.13 -1.09 -7.22
C LEU A 92 1.18 -2.42 -6.46
N MET A 93 1.33 -3.54 -7.17
CA MET A 93 1.42 -4.88 -6.55
C MET A 93 2.64 -4.96 -5.63
N ARG A 94 3.81 -4.54 -6.10
CA ARG A 94 5.05 -4.52 -5.31
C ARG A 94 4.95 -3.60 -4.11
N PHE A 95 4.31 -2.44 -4.27
CA PHE A 95 4.04 -1.52 -3.17
C PHE A 95 3.20 -2.18 -2.07
N VAL A 96 2.04 -2.75 -2.42
CA VAL A 96 1.13 -3.38 -1.44
C VAL A 96 1.79 -4.59 -0.75
N LEU A 97 2.51 -5.42 -1.50
CA LEU A 97 3.27 -6.55 -0.93
C LEU A 97 4.36 -6.09 0.04
N THR A 98 5.09 -5.04 -0.34
CA THR A 98 6.12 -4.44 0.50
C THR A 98 5.51 -3.88 1.78
N VAL A 99 4.40 -3.13 1.71
CA VAL A 99 3.69 -2.62 2.90
C VAL A 99 3.28 -3.78 3.81
N ARG A 100 2.64 -4.82 3.26
CA ARG A 100 2.26 -6.03 4.02
C ARG A 100 3.45 -6.66 4.75
N LYS A 101 4.58 -6.84 4.07
CA LYS A 101 5.78 -7.47 4.61
C LYS A 101 6.35 -6.72 5.83
N ASN A 102 6.15 -5.40 5.88
CA ASN A 102 6.69 -4.56 6.95
C ASN A 102 5.79 -4.48 8.19
N TYR A 103 4.57 -5.04 8.16
CA TYR A 103 3.78 -5.21 9.37
C TYR A 103 4.33 -6.32 10.26
N ARG A 104 4.43 -6.03 11.56
CA ARG A 104 4.93 -6.99 12.55
C ARG A 104 3.84 -7.98 12.96
N ASN A 105 4.25 -9.19 13.31
CA ASN A 105 3.37 -10.19 13.90
C ASN A 105 3.12 -9.89 15.39
N VAL A 106 2.24 -8.93 15.65
CA VAL A 106 1.79 -8.54 16.98
C VAL A 106 0.27 -8.74 17.12
N PRO A 107 -0.27 -8.84 18.35
CA PRO A 107 -1.67 -9.23 18.53
C PRO A 107 -2.71 -8.35 17.83
N TYR A 108 -2.44 -7.05 17.68
CA TYR A 108 -3.41 -6.09 17.14
C TYR A 108 -2.88 -5.26 15.97
N HIS A 109 -1.78 -4.51 16.15
CA HIS A 109 -1.20 -3.64 15.11
C HIS A 109 -0.43 -4.43 14.02
N ASN A 110 -1.15 -5.31 13.33
CA ASN A 110 -0.65 -6.17 12.28
C ASN A 110 -1.36 -5.88 10.94
N TRP A 111 -0.96 -6.61 9.89
CA TRP A 111 -1.52 -6.46 8.55
C TRP A 111 -3.05 -6.64 8.48
N SER A 112 -3.63 -7.51 9.32
CA SER A 112 -5.08 -7.70 9.33
C SER A 112 -5.80 -6.44 9.82
N HIS A 113 -5.25 -5.76 10.82
CA HIS A 113 -5.81 -4.52 11.30
C HIS A 113 -5.69 -3.40 10.26
N ALA A 114 -4.54 -3.27 9.61
CA ALA A 114 -4.33 -2.32 8.52
C ALA A 114 -5.34 -2.52 7.38
N PHE A 115 -5.54 -3.78 6.97
CA PHE A 115 -6.56 -4.14 5.99
C PHE A 115 -7.98 -3.73 6.41
N SER A 116 -8.37 -4.01 7.66
CA SER A 116 -9.68 -3.62 8.18
C SER A 116 -9.90 -2.11 8.18
N VAL A 117 -8.86 -1.32 8.50
CA VAL A 117 -8.90 0.15 8.45
C VAL A 117 -9.01 0.64 7.01
N ALA A 118 -8.21 0.08 6.09
CA ALA A 118 -8.25 0.41 4.67
C ALA A 118 -9.64 0.12 4.08
N HIS A 119 -10.22 -1.05 4.39
CA HIS A 119 -11.59 -1.39 4.00
C HIS A 119 -12.61 -0.39 4.55
N ALA A 120 -12.56 -0.05 5.83
CA ALA A 120 -13.51 0.90 6.42
C ALA A 120 -13.49 2.26 5.70
N ILE A 121 -12.30 2.73 5.33
CA ILE A 121 -12.14 4.00 4.58
C ILE A 121 -12.69 3.87 3.17
N TYR A 122 -12.37 2.77 2.48
CA TYR A 122 -12.93 2.46 1.17
C TYR A 122 -14.47 2.49 1.21
N THR A 123 -15.08 1.79 2.17
CA THR A 123 -16.53 1.77 2.39
C THR A 123 -17.09 3.19 2.60
N VAL A 124 -16.44 4.01 3.44
CA VAL A 124 -16.86 5.41 3.69
C VAL A 124 -16.82 6.23 2.39
N ILE A 125 -15.75 6.14 1.61
CA ILE A 125 -15.61 6.88 0.35
C ILE A 125 -16.70 6.45 -0.65
N LYS A 126 -16.95 5.14 -0.78
CA LYS A 126 -17.97 4.61 -1.70
C LYS A 126 -19.39 5.01 -1.31
N GLN A 127 -19.72 5.03 -0.03
CA GLN A 127 -21.07 5.37 0.44
C GLN A 127 -21.36 6.87 0.47
N THR A 128 -20.33 7.72 0.49
CA THR A 128 -20.47 9.18 0.57
C THR A 128 -20.62 9.87 -0.79
N LYS A 129 -20.74 9.10 -1.88
CA LYS A 129 -21.17 9.53 -3.22
C LYS A 129 -20.51 10.85 -3.70
N HIS A 130 -19.17 10.91 -3.71
CA HIS A 130 -18.39 12.03 -4.26
C HIS A 130 -18.43 13.36 -3.49
N GLN A 131 -18.67 13.36 -2.17
CA GLN A 131 -18.31 14.53 -1.36
C GLN A 131 -16.80 14.71 -1.19
N PHE A 132 -16.04 13.64 -1.43
CA PHE A 132 -14.59 13.66 -1.39
C PHE A 132 -13.99 13.70 -2.82
N SER A 133 -12.82 14.34 -2.95
CA SER A 133 -12.22 14.77 -4.21
C SER A 133 -10.99 13.91 -4.55
N PRO A 134 -10.29 14.06 -5.70
CA PRO A 134 -9.19 13.19 -6.17
C PRO A 134 -8.08 12.80 -5.17
N ASN A 135 -8.00 13.43 -4.00
CA ASN A 135 -7.14 13.04 -2.88
C ASN A 135 -7.60 11.78 -2.11
N ASP A 136 -8.74 11.19 -2.45
CA ASP A 136 -9.30 10.02 -1.76
C ASP A 136 -8.38 8.79 -1.81
N VAL A 137 -7.67 8.63 -2.92
CA VAL A 137 -6.63 7.60 -3.07
C VAL A 137 -5.47 7.87 -2.11
N CYS A 138 -5.05 9.13 -1.94
CA CYS A 138 -4.03 9.49 -0.96
C CYS A 138 -4.48 9.20 0.48
N PHE A 139 -5.76 9.45 0.80
CA PHE A 139 -6.32 9.14 2.11
C PHE A 139 -6.34 7.64 2.36
N PHE A 140 -6.77 6.83 1.37
CA PHE A 140 -6.72 5.37 1.42
C PHE A 140 -5.29 4.84 1.63
N ILE A 141 -4.33 5.27 0.80
CA ILE A 141 -2.90 4.87 0.91
C ILE A 141 -2.33 5.22 2.28
N SER A 142 -2.69 6.37 2.86
CA SER A 142 -2.13 6.82 4.15
C SER A 142 -2.48 5.93 5.35
N LYS A 143 -3.36 4.93 5.15
CA LYS A 143 -3.95 4.11 6.19
C LYS A 143 -3.68 2.61 6.00
N ILE A 144 -2.97 2.26 4.93
CA ILE A 144 -2.41 0.93 4.66
C ILE A 144 -1.00 0.89 5.20
#